data_AF-A0A821F3Z9-F1
#
_entry.id   AF-A0A821F3Z9-F1
#
_cell.length_a   1.000
_cell.length_b   1.000
_cell.length_c   1.000
_cell.angle_alpha   90.00
_cell.angle_beta   90.00
_cell.angle_gamma   90.00
#
_symmetry.space_group_name_H-M   'P 1'
#
loop_
_entity.id
_entity.type
_entity.pdbx_description
1 polymer ?
#
loop_
_entity_poly.entity_id
_entity_poly.type
_entity_poly.pdbx_seq_one_letter_code
_entity_poly.pdbx_strand_id
1 'polypeptide(L)'
;MDLSVINSSPLSVQPTIVSPVVSNESEELATSPGNNSNQVERAAVHRRRNTHNRAMNRYEVSSSRGENWHSWNSLRLPYILHQLRVINEVTIDAESNNNRMLRFQDRLDCSLPTESVSNDTPYHGNIFIMDWLLQTFKTPAKVTFDRIFKLLIEGIQKEGEMHGDPNLHNLFDILWHIEQNASSLSETKRMALLREGCIYMYTEASFLYRETNEALRVNDKSKLKTLGPFCFLLYDYIGRNSSDNVSKLDRLRQTLHFKKKNPLIVYRGDIVLAQKLKEYREAAGNDKKCFKWSCFVSTSADIDKALKFGKNVLYEMDLGRYRWNDQFANISHLSVFETENETLLQPGVRFCIDTFEENWRADRALVRIHILPSYVQKV
;
A
#
# COMPACT_ATOMS: atom_id res chain seq x y z
N MET A 1 1.09 75.55 -25.79
CA MET A 1 1.69 75.12 -24.51
C MET A 1 1.92 73.63 -24.60
N ASP A 2 2.84 73.18 -25.45
CA ASP A 2 4.30 73.33 -25.45
C ASP A 2 5.00 72.26 -24.62
N LEU A 3 5.97 71.67 -25.34
CA LEU A 3 6.77 70.50 -25.09
C LEU A 3 7.87 70.74 -24.04
N SER A 4 8.23 69.67 -23.31
CA SER A 4 9.61 69.21 -23.04
C SER A 4 9.52 67.98 -22.12
N VAL A 5 9.86 66.74 -22.51
CA VAL A 5 11.15 66.16 -22.94
C VAL A 5 12.23 66.28 -21.86
N ILE A 6 12.45 65.19 -21.10
CA ILE A 6 13.79 64.74 -20.69
C ILE A 6 13.85 63.20 -20.76
N ASN A 7 14.71 62.72 -21.65
CA ASN A 7 15.23 61.36 -21.75
C ASN A 7 16.35 61.13 -20.73
N SER A 8 16.49 59.93 -20.19
CA SER A 8 17.79 59.38 -19.76
C SER A 8 17.79 57.86 -19.87
N SER A 9 18.69 57.35 -20.69
CA SER A 9 18.86 55.97 -21.15
C SER A 9 19.42 55.01 -20.09
N PRO A 10 19.32 53.67 -20.32
CA PRO A 10 19.78 52.63 -19.40
C PRO A 10 21.25 52.23 -19.64
N LEU A 11 21.97 51.93 -18.56
CA LEU A 11 23.33 51.38 -18.61
C LEU A 11 23.30 49.86 -18.78
N SER A 12 23.77 49.43 -19.95
CA SER A 12 24.14 48.07 -20.32
C SER A 12 25.46 47.66 -19.67
N VAL A 13 25.48 46.51 -18.99
CA VAL A 13 26.70 45.84 -18.52
C VAL A 13 26.95 44.62 -19.38
N GLN A 14 28.07 44.62 -20.11
CA GLN A 14 28.60 43.46 -20.84
C GLN A 14 29.67 42.72 -20.01
N PRO A 15 29.89 41.42 -20.24
CA PRO A 15 30.81 40.60 -19.46
C PRO A 15 32.25 40.69 -19.98
N THR A 16 33.21 40.79 -19.05
CA THR A 16 34.64 40.76 -19.34
C THR A 16 35.14 39.33 -19.42
N ILE A 17 35.68 38.97 -20.59
CA ILE A 17 36.51 37.79 -20.84
C ILE A 17 37.96 38.13 -20.48
N VAL A 18 38.61 37.31 -19.66
CA VAL A 18 40.07 37.32 -19.49
C VAL A 18 40.56 35.87 -19.44
N SER A 19 41.40 35.50 -20.39
CA SER A 19 42.35 34.37 -20.27
C SER A 19 43.71 34.92 -19.86
N PRO A 20 44.56 34.12 -19.20
CA PRO A 20 45.81 33.75 -19.87
C PRO A 20 46.35 32.33 -19.60
N VAL A 21 46.84 31.71 -20.67
CA VAL A 21 48.19 31.14 -20.90
C VAL A 21 48.86 30.23 -19.83
N VAL A 22 48.95 28.95 -20.18
CA VAL A 22 50.11 28.00 -20.24
C VAL A 22 51.08 27.86 -19.04
N SER A 23 51.19 26.65 -18.47
CA SER A 23 52.40 25.78 -18.59
C SER A 23 52.30 24.41 -17.90
N ASN A 24 52.75 23.40 -18.67
CA ASN A 24 53.48 22.16 -18.39
C ASN A 24 52.94 20.98 -17.56
N GLU A 25 52.89 19.84 -18.28
CA GLU A 25 53.50 18.52 -17.99
C GLU A 25 53.14 17.80 -16.68
N SER A 26 52.38 16.70 -16.79
CA SER A 26 52.86 15.37 -16.36
C SER A 26 52.05 14.28 -17.10
N GLU A 27 52.77 13.32 -17.67
CA GLU A 27 52.25 12.04 -18.15
C GLU A 27 51.60 11.26 -17.00
N GLU A 28 50.44 10.64 -17.22
CA GLU A 28 50.12 9.38 -16.55
C GLU A 28 49.10 8.53 -17.32
N LEU A 29 49.46 7.24 -17.40
CA LEU A 29 48.87 6.09 -18.06
C LEU A 29 47.35 6.08 -18.30
N ALA A 30 46.99 5.80 -19.56
CA ALA A 30 45.69 5.25 -19.94
C ALA A 30 45.51 3.82 -19.39
N THR A 31 44.53 3.64 -18.50
CA THR A 31 43.93 2.33 -18.21
C THR A 31 42.45 2.36 -18.57
N SER A 32 42.00 1.29 -19.24
CA SER A 32 40.66 1.13 -19.82
C SER A 32 39.53 1.18 -18.77
N PRO A 33 38.34 1.73 -19.09
CA PRO A 33 37.22 1.70 -18.16
C PRO A 33 36.55 0.32 -18.19
N GLY A 34 36.87 -0.51 -17.20
CA GLY A 34 36.14 -1.73 -16.89
C GLY A 34 34.82 -1.44 -16.15
N ASN A 35 33.71 -1.88 -16.75
CA ASN A 35 32.47 -2.42 -16.17
C ASN A 35 32.14 -2.23 -14.66
N ASN A 36 32.24 -1.01 -14.11
CA ASN A 36 31.89 -0.73 -12.71
C ASN A 36 30.50 -0.09 -12.49
N SER A 37 29.69 0.13 -13.54
CA SER A 37 28.37 0.76 -13.39
C SER A 37 27.39 -0.08 -12.56
N ASN A 38 27.47 -1.42 -12.63
CA ASN A 38 26.55 -2.31 -11.92
C ASN A 38 26.84 -2.45 -10.40
N GLN A 39 28.06 -2.15 -9.93
CA GLN A 39 28.37 -2.19 -8.49
C GLN A 39 27.92 -0.92 -7.77
N VAL A 40 28.02 0.24 -8.42
CA VAL A 40 27.59 1.53 -7.84
C VAL A 40 26.07 1.55 -7.67
N GLU A 41 25.32 0.99 -8.61
CA GLU A 41 23.86 0.92 -8.53
C GLU A 41 23.38 -0.05 -7.42
N ARG A 42 24.04 -1.21 -7.26
CA ARG A 42 23.78 -2.13 -6.13
C ARG A 42 24.12 -1.53 -4.77
N ALA A 43 25.21 -0.76 -4.68
CA ALA A 43 25.59 -0.06 -3.46
C ALA A 43 24.62 1.09 -3.11
N ALA A 44 24.08 1.78 -4.12
CA ALA A 44 23.06 2.81 -3.94
C ALA A 44 21.72 2.22 -3.46
N VAL A 45 21.31 1.06 -3.98
CA VAL A 45 20.14 0.31 -3.51
C VAL A 45 20.32 -0.15 -2.06
N HIS A 46 21.50 -0.65 -1.69
CA HIS A 46 21.80 -1.02 -0.29
C HIS A 46 21.85 0.17 0.67
N ARG A 47 22.37 1.32 0.25
CA ARG A 47 22.33 2.55 1.07
C ARG A 47 20.91 3.11 1.24
N ARG A 48 20.05 2.98 0.22
CA ARG A 48 18.61 3.33 0.32
C ARG A 48 17.85 2.42 1.28
N ARG A 49 18.19 1.13 1.36
CA ARG A 49 17.65 0.19 2.38
C ARG A 49 17.93 0.68 3.81
N ASN A 50 19.13 1.19 4.08
CA ASN A 50 19.53 1.58 5.44
C ASN A 50 18.87 2.88 5.95
N THR A 51 18.56 3.84 5.08
CA THR A 51 17.93 5.11 5.51
C THR A 51 16.42 4.96 5.74
N HIS A 52 15.71 4.14 4.97
CA HIS A 52 14.29 3.85 5.19
C HIS A 52 14.09 2.98 6.45
N ASN A 53 14.95 1.97 6.67
CA ASN A 53 14.93 1.15 7.88
C ASN A 53 15.16 1.96 9.17
N ARG A 54 16.01 3.01 9.14
CA ARG A 54 16.22 3.90 10.30
C ARG A 54 15.01 4.76 10.67
N ALA A 55 14.11 5.07 9.74
CA ALA A 55 12.88 5.79 10.05
C ALA A 55 11.82 4.87 10.68
N MET A 56 11.77 3.60 10.25
CA MET A 56 10.88 2.57 10.80
C MET A 56 11.38 2.02 12.14
N ASN A 57 12.68 1.81 12.35
CA ASN A 57 13.23 1.36 13.65
C ASN A 57 13.02 2.38 14.79
N ARG A 58 12.61 3.63 14.51
CA ARG A 58 12.16 4.56 15.57
C ARG A 58 10.81 4.16 16.19
N TYR A 59 10.02 3.31 15.51
CA TYR A 59 8.85 2.66 16.11
C TYR A 59 9.26 1.60 17.13
N GLU A 60 10.34 0.85 16.90
CA GLU A 60 10.83 -0.14 17.88
C GLU A 60 11.30 0.53 19.19
N VAL A 61 11.92 1.70 19.10
CA VAL A 61 12.46 2.41 20.28
C VAL A 61 11.39 3.19 21.08
N SER A 62 10.22 3.47 20.50
CA SER A 62 9.09 4.07 21.23
C SER A 62 8.12 3.05 21.84
N SER A 63 8.37 1.74 21.61
CA SER A 63 7.68 0.60 22.22
C SER A 63 8.32 0.15 23.55
N SER A 64 8.96 1.06 24.30
CA SER A 64 9.54 0.78 25.62
C SER A 64 8.48 0.65 26.75
N ARG A 65 7.39 -0.06 26.47
CA ARG A 65 6.53 -0.68 27.48
C ARG A 65 6.67 -2.20 27.37
N GLY A 66 7.82 -2.69 27.84
CA GLY A 66 8.09 -4.10 28.07
C GLY A 66 7.36 -4.66 29.30
N GLU A 67 6.08 -4.32 29.49
CA GLU A 67 5.25 -4.90 30.54
C GLU A 67 4.06 -5.63 29.89
N ASN A 68 4.09 -6.95 30.01
CA ASN A 68 2.98 -7.90 29.79
C ASN A 68 2.55 -8.29 28.37
N TRP A 69 3.36 -8.17 27.32
CA TRP A 69 3.00 -8.65 25.97
C TRP A 69 2.44 -10.10 25.91
N HIS A 70 3.00 -11.04 26.68
CA HIS A 70 2.49 -12.43 26.75
C HIS A 70 1.10 -12.57 27.42
N SER A 71 0.73 -11.67 28.34
CA SER A 71 -0.60 -11.68 28.97
C SER A 71 -1.69 -11.08 28.08
N TRP A 72 -1.32 -10.24 27.12
CA TRP A 72 -2.26 -9.61 26.19
C TRP A 72 -2.59 -10.53 25.02
N ASN A 73 -1.62 -11.27 24.48
CA ASN A 73 -1.86 -12.22 23.37
C ASN A 73 -2.74 -13.41 23.76
N SER A 74 -2.64 -13.92 25.00
CA SER A 74 -3.44 -15.08 25.43
C SER A 74 -4.93 -14.80 25.61
N LEU A 75 -5.33 -13.52 25.81
CA LEU A 75 -6.73 -13.12 25.94
C LEU A 75 -7.26 -12.48 24.66
N ARG A 76 -6.43 -11.73 23.95
CA ARG A 76 -6.85 -10.99 22.75
C ARG A 76 -6.99 -11.90 21.55
N LEU A 77 -6.15 -12.92 21.36
CA LEU A 77 -6.28 -13.82 20.23
C LEU A 77 -7.54 -14.69 20.32
N PRO A 78 -7.86 -15.32 21.47
CA PRO A 78 -9.16 -15.96 21.65
C PRO A 78 -10.34 -15.00 21.55
N TYR A 79 -10.19 -13.75 22.02
CA TYR A 79 -11.24 -12.73 21.87
C TYR A 79 -11.44 -12.33 20.41
N ILE A 80 -10.38 -12.14 19.63
CA ILE A 80 -10.48 -11.84 18.20
C ILE A 80 -11.07 -13.04 17.49
N LEU A 81 -10.57 -14.25 17.70
CA LEU A 81 -11.15 -15.47 17.12
C LEU A 81 -12.61 -15.66 17.54
N HIS A 82 -12.96 -15.30 18.78
CA HIS A 82 -14.33 -15.26 19.27
C HIS A 82 -15.15 -14.17 18.57
N GLN A 83 -14.62 -12.96 18.36
CA GLN A 83 -15.28 -11.90 17.59
C GLN A 83 -15.48 -12.33 16.13
N LEU A 84 -14.47 -12.91 15.49
CA LEU A 84 -14.56 -13.49 14.15
C LEU A 84 -15.59 -14.62 14.10
N ARG A 85 -15.69 -15.44 15.15
CA ARG A 85 -16.69 -16.49 15.29
C ARG A 85 -18.10 -15.93 15.51
N VAL A 86 -18.28 -14.96 16.42
CA VAL A 86 -19.58 -14.33 16.73
C VAL A 86 -20.10 -13.56 15.52
N ILE A 87 -19.24 -12.82 14.82
CA ILE A 87 -19.59 -12.17 13.55
C ILE A 87 -20.12 -13.24 12.58
N ASN A 88 -19.43 -14.37 12.44
CA ASN A 88 -19.87 -15.48 11.58
C ASN A 88 -21.16 -16.17 12.04
N GLU A 89 -21.41 -16.34 13.35
CA GLU A 89 -22.60 -17.00 13.90
C GLU A 89 -23.86 -16.12 13.75
N VAL A 90 -23.76 -14.80 13.99
CA VAL A 90 -24.84 -13.83 13.72
C VAL A 90 -25.19 -13.77 12.21
N THR A 91 -24.31 -14.28 11.34
CA THR A 91 -24.51 -14.29 9.89
C THR A 91 -25.37 -15.47 9.39
N ILE A 92 -25.54 -16.53 10.22
CA ILE A 92 -26.23 -17.77 9.85
C ILE A 92 -27.71 -17.53 9.52
N ASP A 93 -28.34 -16.54 10.14
CA ASP A 93 -29.76 -16.23 9.90
C ASP A 93 -30.00 -15.37 8.64
N ALA A 94 -28.96 -14.75 8.06
CA ALA A 94 -29.09 -13.84 6.92
C ALA A 94 -28.69 -14.45 5.57
N GLU A 95 -27.85 -15.49 5.55
CA GLU A 95 -27.25 -16.05 4.32
C GLU A 95 -28.09 -17.11 3.60
N SER A 96 -29.19 -17.59 4.20
CA SER A 96 -30.11 -18.54 3.54
C SER A 96 -30.77 -18.00 2.25
N ASN A 97 -30.64 -16.71 1.95
CA ASN A 97 -31.34 -16.05 0.83
C ASN A 97 -30.45 -15.52 -0.31
N ASN A 98 -29.12 -15.67 -0.29
CA ASN A 98 -28.28 -15.09 -1.35
C ASN A 98 -27.12 -16.00 -1.79
N ASN A 99 -27.45 -17.16 -2.36
CA ASN A 99 -26.50 -17.90 -3.19
C ASN A 99 -26.34 -17.21 -4.55
N ARG A 100 -25.47 -16.19 -4.58
CA ARG A 100 -24.94 -15.59 -5.83
C ARG A 100 -23.43 -15.41 -5.75
N MET A 101 -22.76 -16.44 -5.25
CA MET A 101 -21.32 -16.63 -5.37
C MET A 101 -21.07 -17.27 -6.74
N LEU A 102 -20.73 -16.47 -7.76
CA LEU A 102 -20.06 -16.86 -9.03
C LEU A 102 -20.23 -15.75 -10.08
N ARG A 103 -19.35 -14.74 -10.10
CA ARG A 103 -19.06 -13.88 -11.29
C ARG A 103 -17.63 -13.31 -11.28
N PHE A 104 -16.66 -14.11 -10.83
CA PHE A 104 -15.25 -13.83 -11.13
C PHE A 104 -14.80 -14.53 -12.42
N GLN A 105 -15.56 -15.54 -12.89
CA GLN A 105 -15.26 -16.33 -14.10
C GLN A 105 -15.71 -15.64 -15.41
N ASP A 106 -16.84 -14.93 -15.42
CA ASP A 106 -17.33 -14.23 -16.64
C ASP A 106 -16.50 -12.99 -17.06
N ARG A 107 -15.32 -12.78 -16.47
CA ARG A 107 -14.50 -11.57 -16.66
C ARG A 107 -13.07 -11.82 -17.13
N LEU A 108 -12.72 -13.06 -17.47
CA LEU A 108 -11.35 -13.45 -17.83
C LEU A 108 -11.17 -13.95 -19.27
N ASP A 109 -12.17 -13.79 -20.14
CA ASP A 109 -11.97 -13.97 -21.58
C ASP A 109 -11.32 -12.71 -22.16
N CYS A 110 -9.99 -12.74 -22.31
CA CYS A 110 -9.22 -11.67 -22.96
C CYS A 110 -8.30 -12.25 -24.04
N SER A 111 -8.69 -12.09 -25.31
CA SER A 111 -7.76 -12.00 -26.42
C SER A 111 -6.96 -10.69 -26.28
N LEU A 112 -5.63 -10.79 -26.24
CA LEU A 112 -4.73 -9.65 -26.02
C LEU A 112 -4.65 -8.75 -27.25
N PRO A 113 -4.90 -7.43 -27.15
CA PRO A 113 -4.51 -6.49 -28.18
C PRO A 113 -3.00 -6.23 -28.10
N THR A 114 -2.31 -6.50 -29.20
CA THR A 114 -0.90 -6.14 -29.41
C THR A 114 -0.80 -4.69 -29.85
N GLU A 115 -0.86 -3.72 -28.93
CA GLU A 115 -0.35 -2.38 -29.23
C GLU A 115 0.03 -1.62 -27.94
N SER A 116 1.25 -1.08 -27.96
CA SER A 116 1.96 -0.50 -26.82
C SER A 116 1.53 0.93 -26.54
N VAL A 117 0.83 1.16 -25.42
CA VAL A 117 0.79 2.47 -24.76
C VAL A 117 0.70 2.23 -23.25
N SER A 118 1.71 2.69 -22.50
CA SER A 118 1.87 2.57 -21.03
C SER A 118 2.20 1.16 -20.51
N ASN A 119 3.15 1.06 -19.58
CA ASN A 119 3.35 -0.12 -18.72
C ASN A 119 2.14 -0.39 -17.79
N ASP A 120 1.06 0.39 -17.92
CA ASP A 120 -0.26 0.05 -17.41
C ASP A 120 -0.83 -1.09 -18.25
N THR A 121 -0.51 -2.31 -17.82
CA THR A 121 -1.27 -3.47 -18.27
C THR A 121 -2.77 -3.24 -18.01
N PRO A 122 -3.67 -3.74 -18.86
CA PRO A 122 -5.12 -3.69 -18.63
C PRO A 122 -5.56 -4.40 -17.33
N TYR A 123 -4.66 -5.15 -16.69
CA TYR A 123 -4.86 -5.70 -15.36
C TYR A 123 -4.67 -4.62 -14.29
N HIS A 124 -5.78 -4.23 -13.66
CA HIS A 124 -5.83 -3.30 -12.53
C HIS A 124 -5.34 -3.87 -11.18
N GLY A 125 -4.61 -4.99 -11.23
CA GLY A 125 -3.95 -5.58 -10.06
C GLY A 125 -2.47 -5.21 -10.02
N ASN A 126 -1.84 -5.39 -8.86
CA ASN A 126 -0.39 -5.37 -8.80
C ASN A 126 0.15 -6.59 -9.58
N ILE A 127 1.05 -6.36 -10.54
CA ILE A 127 1.66 -7.39 -11.38
C ILE A 127 2.32 -8.51 -10.57
N PHE A 128 2.83 -8.22 -9.37
CA PHE A 128 3.34 -9.22 -8.44
C PHE A 128 2.27 -10.24 -8.05
N ILE A 129 1.08 -9.78 -7.67
CA ILE A 129 -0.01 -10.67 -7.23
C ILE A 129 -0.54 -11.49 -8.40
N MET A 130 -0.71 -10.85 -9.56
CA MET A 130 -1.18 -11.52 -10.78
C MET A 130 -0.18 -12.57 -11.27
N ASP A 131 1.11 -12.26 -11.28
CA ASP A 131 2.14 -13.21 -11.69
C ASP A 131 2.19 -14.42 -10.74
N TRP A 132 2.06 -14.20 -9.43
CA TRP A 132 1.98 -15.30 -8.48
C TRP A 132 0.77 -16.19 -8.74
N LEU A 133 -0.42 -15.61 -8.94
CA LEU A 133 -1.64 -16.34 -9.24
C LEU A 133 -1.51 -17.20 -10.51
N LEU A 134 -1.01 -16.60 -11.58
CA LEU A 134 -0.85 -17.27 -12.87
C LEU A 134 0.20 -18.38 -12.80
N GLN A 135 1.35 -18.13 -12.18
CA GLN A 135 2.41 -19.14 -12.03
C GLN A 135 1.99 -20.30 -11.13
N THR A 136 1.23 -20.02 -10.06
CA THR A 136 0.90 -21.03 -9.05
C THR A 136 -0.34 -21.84 -9.43
N PHE A 137 -1.42 -21.18 -9.85
CA PHE A 137 -2.73 -21.84 -10.03
C PHE A 137 -3.10 -22.07 -11.48
N LYS A 138 -2.40 -21.46 -12.45
CA LYS A 138 -2.76 -21.36 -13.88
C LYS A 138 -4.08 -20.63 -14.13
N THR A 139 -5.09 -20.82 -13.28
CA THR A 139 -6.38 -20.12 -13.30
C THR A 139 -6.83 -19.74 -11.88
N PRO A 140 -7.44 -18.54 -11.66
CA PRO A 140 -7.87 -18.09 -10.33
C PRO A 140 -8.93 -18.98 -9.65
N ALA A 141 -9.72 -19.73 -10.42
CA ALA A 141 -10.78 -20.60 -9.91
C ALA A 141 -10.28 -21.79 -9.07
N LYS A 142 -8.97 -22.01 -9.01
CA LYS A 142 -8.34 -23.15 -8.31
C LYS A 142 -7.75 -22.80 -6.95
N VAL A 143 -7.95 -21.58 -6.46
CA VAL A 143 -7.46 -21.17 -5.15
C VAL A 143 -8.40 -21.74 -4.09
N THR A 144 -7.94 -22.77 -3.38
CA THR A 144 -8.61 -23.36 -2.22
C THR A 144 -7.86 -23.02 -0.94
N PHE A 145 -8.56 -23.06 0.21
CA PHE A 145 -8.01 -22.86 1.54
C PHE A 145 -6.81 -23.77 1.77
N ASP A 146 -6.97 -25.08 1.63
CA ASP A 146 -5.92 -26.04 1.99
C ASP A 146 -4.63 -25.80 1.21
N ARG A 147 -4.77 -25.44 -0.07
CA ARG A 147 -3.64 -25.19 -0.94
C ARG A 147 -2.96 -23.86 -0.61
N ILE A 148 -3.72 -22.78 -0.44
CA ILE A 148 -3.12 -21.46 -0.17
C ILE A 148 -2.59 -21.37 1.27
N PHE A 149 -3.25 -22.00 2.23
CA PHE A 149 -2.84 -22.04 3.64
C PHE A 149 -1.47 -22.70 3.78
N LYS A 150 -1.26 -23.84 3.12
CA LYS A 150 0.06 -24.50 3.07
C LYS A 150 1.15 -23.60 2.48
N LEU A 151 0.89 -23.00 1.31
CA LEU A 151 1.84 -22.09 0.67
C LEU A 151 2.15 -20.85 1.53
N LEU A 152 1.15 -20.36 2.25
CA LEU A 152 1.30 -19.24 3.16
C LEU A 152 2.24 -19.60 4.33
N ILE A 153 2.02 -20.75 4.98
CA ILE A 153 2.88 -21.24 6.07
C ILE A 153 4.33 -21.35 5.59
N GLU A 154 4.57 -22.05 4.47
CA GLU A 154 5.91 -22.25 3.91
C GLU A 154 6.59 -20.91 3.57
N GLY A 155 5.82 -19.96 3.02
CA GLY A 155 6.30 -18.63 2.66
C GLY A 155 6.67 -17.78 3.86
N ILE A 156 5.80 -17.73 4.87
CA ILE A 156 6.03 -16.98 6.11
C ILE A 156 7.21 -17.57 6.88
N GLN A 157 7.30 -18.91 6.97
CA GLN A 157 8.43 -19.57 7.63
C GLN A 157 9.76 -19.13 7.01
N LYS A 158 9.87 -19.25 5.69
CA LYS A 158 11.10 -18.96 4.97
C LYS A 158 11.51 -17.50 5.11
N GLU A 159 10.58 -16.56 4.99
CA GLU A 159 10.88 -15.13 5.17
C GLU A 159 11.24 -14.81 6.62
N GLY A 160 10.50 -15.35 7.60
CA GLY A 160 10.78 -15.16 9.02
C GLY A 160 12.17 -15.64 9.42
N GLU A 161 12.58 -16.83 8.96
CA GLU A 161 13.93 -17.38 9.19
C GLU A 161 15.01 -16.51 8.53
N MET A 162 14.81 -16.07 7.28
CA MET A 162 15.76 -15.19 6.59
C MET A 162 15.94 -13.84 7.29
N HIS A 163 14.89 -13.33 7.93
CA HIS A 163 14.90 -12.04 8.61
C HIS A 163 15.23 -12.14 10.11
N GLY A 164 15.32 -13.36 10.66
CA GLY A 164 15.57 -13.58 12.09
C GLY A 164 14.51 -12.95 12.98
N ASP A 165 13.24 -12.95 12.55
CA ASP A 165 12.18 -12.26 13.29
C ASP A 165 11.84 -13.02 14.60
N PRO A 166 12.04 -12.41 15.78
CA PRO A 166 11.74 -13.06 17.06
C PRO A 166 10.24 -13.36 17.24
N ASN A 167 9.37 -12.66 16.52
CA ASN A 167 7.91 -12.79 16.59
C ASN A 167 7.36 -13.85 15.64
N LEU A 168 8.21 -14.62 14.95
CA LEU A 168 7.76 -15.66 14.01
C LEU A 168 6.82 -16.69 14.66
N HIS A 169 7.06 -17.05 15.92
CA HIS A 169 6.20 -17.95 16.68
C HIS A 169 4.76 -17.41 16.82
N ASN A 170 4.60 -16.11 17.11
CA ASN A 170 3.28 -15.48 17.23
C ASN A 170 2.49 -15.56 15.92
N LEU A 171 3.16 -15.43 14.77
CA LEU A 171 2.52 -15.58 13.45
C LEU A 171 2.04 -17.01 13.23
N PHE A 172 2.81 -18.01 13.67
CA PHE A 172 2.39 -19.42 13.58
C PHE A 172 1.27 -19.76 14.55
N ASP A 173 1.24 -19.18 15.75
CA ASP A 173 0.15 -19.37 16.68
C ASP A 173 -1.17 -18.86 16.07
N ILE A 174 -1.15 -17.71 15.40
CA ILE A 174 -2.31 -17.18 14.65
C ILE A 174 -2.77 -18.16 13.57
N LEU A 175 -1.84 -18.65 12.74
CA LEU A 175 -2.15 -19.61 11.67
C LEU A 175 -2.70 -20.93 12.21
N TRP A 176 -2.09 -21.47 13.26
CA TRP A 176 -2.56 -22.67 13.94
C TRP A 176 -4.00 -22.51 14.42
N HIS A 177 -4.32 -21.40 15.07
CA HIS A 177 -5.69 -21.12 15.51
C HIS A 177 -6.68 -21.00 14.35
N ILE A 178 -6.28 -20.40 13.23
CA ILE A 178 -7.12 -20.34 12.02
C ILE A 178 -7.42 -21.76 11.52
N GLU A 179 -6.42 -22.64 11.44
CA GLU A 179 -6.60 -24.03 11.01
C GLU A 179 -7.59 -24.79 11.91
N GLN A 180 -7.42 -24.69 13.24
CA GLN A 180 -8.30 -25.36 14.20
C GLN A 180 -9.76 -24.90 14.05
N ASN A 181 -9.98 -23.58 13.93
CA ASN A 181 -11.32 -23.02 13.78
C ASN A 181 -11.92 -23.24 12.38
N ALA A 182 -11.09 -23.43 11.35
CA ALA A 182 -11.53 -23.66 9.97
C ALA A 182 -12.02 -25.08 9.71
N SER A 183 -11.66 -26.06 10.55
CA SER A 183 -11.90 -27.50 10.31
C SER A 183 -13.36 -27.90 10.05
N SER A 184 -14.32 -27.19 10.66
CA SER A 184 -15.77 -27.47 10.52
C SER A 184 -16.52 -26.47 9.63
N LEU A 185 -15.81 -25.51 9.04
CA LEU A 185 -16.40 -24.43 8.26
C LEU A 185 -16.47 -24.77 6.77
N SER A 186 -17.38 -24.13 6.04
CA SER A 186 -17.40 -24.19 4.58
C SER A 186 -16.17 -23.49 3.99
N GLU A 187 -15.76 -23.88 2.80
CA GLU A 187 -14.59 -23.32 2.10
C GLU A 187 -14.57 -21.78 2.07
N THR A 188 -15.71 -21.17 1.79
CA THR A 188 -15.86 -19.70 1.77
C THR A 188 -15.55 -19.08 3.13
N LYS A 189 -16.06 -19.67 4.22
CA LYS A 189 -15.84 -19.21 5.59
C LYS A 189 -14.40 -19.45 6.05
N ARG A 190 -13.81 -20.59 5.70
CA ARG A 190 -12.38 -20.89 5.93
C ARG A 190 -11.50 -19.83 5.28
N MET A 191 -11.78 -19.51 4.01
CA MET A 191 -11.06 -18.47 3.28
C MET A 191 -11.27 -17.07 3.85
N ALA A 192 -12.46 -16.74 4.35
CA ALA A 192 -12.70 -15.46 5.04
C ALA A 192 -11.83 -15.34 6.30
N LEU A 193 -11.87 -16.36 7.17
CA LEU A 193 -11.07 -16.40 8.38
C LEU A 193 -9.56 -16.27 8.10
N LEU A 194 -9.07 -16.93 7.05
CA LEU A 194 -7.68 -16.83 6.64
C LEU A 194 -7.28 -15.41 6.20
N ARG A 195 -8.15 -14.75 5.44
CA ARG A 195 -7.92 -13.36 5.00
C ARG A 195 -7.88 -12.39 6.17
N GLU A 196 -8.83 -12.51 7.10
CA GLU A 196 -8.88 -11.69 8.32
C GLU A 196 -7.62 -11.87 9.16
N GLY A 197 -7.17 -13.12 9.33
CA GLY A 197 -5.90 -13.44 9.98
C GLY A 197 -4.69 -12.79 9.29
N CYS A 198 -4.67 -12.76 7.95
CA CYS A 198 -3.61 -12.07 7.22
C CYS A 198 -3.63 -10.56 7.45
N ILE A 199 -4.82 -9.92 7.51
CA ILE A 199 -4.93 -8.49 7.83
C ILE A 199 -4.38 -8.22 9.22
N TYR A 200 -4.77 -9.03 10.21
CA TYR A 200 -4.25 -8.92 11.58
C TYR A 200 -2.72 -8.99 11.60
N MET A 201 -2.14 -10.05 11.01
CA MET A 201 -0.69 -10.24 10.90
C MET A 201 0.03 -9.13 10.12
N TYR A 202 -0.63 -8.49 9.15
CA TYR A 202 -0.08 -7.36 8.40
C TYR A 202 0.05 -6.11 9.28
N THR A 203 -0.86 -5.92 10.24
CA THR A 203 -0.83 -4.78 11.17
C THR A 203 0.01 -5.05 12.42
N GLU A 204 0.33 -6.31 12.71
CA GLU A 204 1.26 -6.69 13.77
C GLU A 204 2.66 -6.13 13.51
N ALA A 205 3.39 -5.84 14.60
CA ALA A 205 4.78 -5.39 14.55
C ALA A 205 5.72 -6.56 14.17
N SER A 206 5.66 -6.97 12.91
CA SER A 206 6.41 -8.08 12.32
C SER A 206 7.09 -7.68 11.01
N PHE A 207 7.94 -8.56 10.48
CA PHE A 207 8.57 -8.39 9.18
C PHE A 207 7.54 -8.27 8.03
N LEU A 208 6.34 -8.84 8.17
CA LEU A 208 5.38 -9.00 7.08
C LEU A 208 4.99 -7.68 6.43
N TYR A 209 4.66 -6.65 7.23
CA TYR A 209 4.32 -5.32 6.71
C TYR A 209 5.43 -4.74 5.84
N ARG A 210 6.67 -4.76 6.35
CA ARG A 210 7.83 -4.16 5.70
C ARG A 210 8.19 -4.91 4.43
N GLU A 211 8.35 -6.23 4.52
CA GLU A 211 8.80 -7.06 3.41
C GLU A 211 7.76 -7.14 2.29
N THR A 212 6.47 -7.24 2.64
CA THR A 212 5.37 -7.20 1.66
C THR A 212 5.39 -5.89 0.87
N ASN A 213 5.42 -4.75 1.58
CA ASN A 213 5.38 -3.47 0.92
C ASN A 213 6.64 -3.20 0.10
N GLU A 214 7.81 -3.62 0.57
CA GLU A 214 9.06 -3.49 -0.18
C GLU A 214 9.05 -4.34 -1.45
N ALA A 215 8.69 -5.61 -1.35
CA ALA A 215 8.58 -6.51 -2.50
C ALA A 215 7.63 -5.96 -3.58
N LEU A 216 6.51 -5.38 -3.17
CA LEU A 216 5.55 -4.73 -4.07
C LEU A 216 6.10 -3.43 -4.68
N ARG A 217 6.86 -2.63 -3.92
CA ARG A 217 7.44 -1.37 -4.41
C ARG A 217 8.46 -1.59 -5.52
N VAL A 218 9.35 -2.56 -5.32
CA VAL A 218 10.43 -2.86 -6.27
C VAL A 218 10.09 -4.01 -7.23
N ASN A 219 8.87 -4.55 -7.14
CA ASN A 219 8.40 -5.69 -7.92
C ASN A 219 9.36 -6.90 -7.83
N ASP A 220 9.77 -7.26 -6.60
CA ASP A 220 10.79 -8.29 -6.34
C ASP A 220 10.28 -9.71 -6.66
N LYS A 221 10.45 -10.14 -7.91
CA LYS A 221 10.01 -11.47 -8.36
C LYS A 221 10.67 -12.63 -7.60
N SER A 222 11.78 -12.43 -6.88
CA SER A 222 12.39 -13.50 -6.07
C SER A 222 11.53 -13.89 -4.86
N LYS A 223 10.75 -12.94 -4.33
CA LYS A 223 9.82 -13.14 -3.21
C LYS A 223 8.42 -13.60 -3.64
N LEU A 224 8.22 -13.85 -4.93
CA LEU A 224 6.91 -14.21 -5.48
C LEU A 224 6.34 -15.48 -4.83
N LYS A 225 7.19 -16.51 -4.64
CA LYS A 225 6.76 -17.80 -4.05
C LYS A 225 6.51 -17.72 -2.55
N THR A 226 7.18 -16.80 -1.85
CA THR A 226 7.11 -16.69 -0.39
C THR A 226 6.07 -15.69 0.08
N LEU A 227 6.06 -14.48 -0.47
CA LEU A 227 5.10 -13.43 -0.10
C LEU A 227 3.86 -13.39 -0.99
N GLY A 228 3.88 -14.04 -2.16
CA GLY A 228 2.73 -14.10 -3.07
C GLY A 228 1.41 -14.52 -2.42
N PRO A 229 1.36 -15.64 -1.66
CA PRO A 229 0.13 -16.06 -0.98
C PRO A 229 -0.42 -15.01 -0.02
N PHE A 230 0.46 -14.40 0.77
CA PHE A 230 0.09 -13.36 1.74
C PHE A 230 -0.41 -12.09 1.05
N CYS A 231 0.33 -11.58 0.04
CA CYS A 231 -0.09 -10.43 -0.76
C CYS A 231 -1.46 -10.66 -1.43
N PHE A 232 -1.71 -11.86 -1.94
CA PHE A 232 -2.99 -12.20 -2.53
C PHE A 232 -4.12 -12.18 -1.50
N LEU A 233 -3.94 -12.78 -0.32
CA LEU A 233 -4.98 -12.82 0.70
C LEU A 233 -5.36 -11.42 1.19
N LEU A 234 -4.38 -10.52 1.38
CA LEU A 234 -4.63 -9.11 1.70
C LEU A 234 -5.37 -8.40 0.57
N TYR A 235 -4.92 -8.57 -0.68
CA TYR A 235 -5.56 -7.95 -1.84
C TYR A 235 -7.01 -8.41 -2.03
N ASP A 236 -7.22 -9.72 -1.88
CA ASP A 236 -8.52 -10.37 -2.02
C ASP A 236 -9.47 -9.95 -0.89
N TYR A 237 -8.98 -9.77 0.35
CA TYR A 237 -9.77 -9.18 1.44
C TYR A 237 -10.29 -7.81 1.05
N ILE A 238 -9.39 -6.91 0.63
CA ILE A 238 -9.77 -5.53 0.28
C ILE A 238 -10.74 -5.50 -0.91
N GLY A 239 -10.53 -6.34 -1.92
CA GLY A 239 -11.38 -6.38 -3.11
C GLY A 239 -12.74 -7.07 -2.89
N ARG A 240 -12.85 -7.95 -1.89
CA ARG A 240 -14.09 -8.66 -1.54
C ARG A 240 -14.90 -7.99 -0.46
N ASN A 241 -14.51 -6.80 -0.03
CA ASN A 241 -15.22 -6.05 1.01
C ASN A 241 -16.69 -5.74 0.66
N SER A 242 -17.16 -6.09 -0.55
CA SER A 242 -18.58 -6.09 -0.89
C SER A 242 -19.40 -7.24 -0.26
N SER A 243 -18.79 -8.31 0.26
CA SER A 243 -19.51 -9.42 0.93
C SER A 243 -19.45 -9.42 2.45
N ASP A 244 -18.50 -8.70 3.06
CA ASP A 244 -18.33 -8.69 4.52
C ASP A 244 -19.39 -7.83 5.22
N ASN A 245 -19.86 -8.31 6.36
CA ASN A 245 -20.98 -7.71 7.09
C ASN A 245 -20.64 -6.35 7.67
N VAL A 246 -19.39 -6.11 8.08
CA VAL A 246 -18.92 -4.80 8.55
C VAL A 246 -19.10 -3.77 7.44
N SER A 247 -18.69 -4.14 6.24
CA SER A 247 -18.77 -3.33 5.03
C SER A 247 -20.20 -3.20 4.51
N LYS A 248 -21.06 -4.21 4.73
CA LYS A 248 -22.52 -4.09 4.53
C LYS A 248 -23.12 -3.11 5.53
N LEU A 249 -22.73 -3.15 6.80
CA LEU A 249 -23.17 -2.23 7.85
C LEU A 249 -22.73 -0.81 7.56
N ASP A 250 -21.48 -0.60 7.14
CA ASP A 250 -20.99 0.73 6.79
C ASP A 250 -21.65 1.26 5.51
N ARG A 251 -21.87 0.40 4.50
CA ARG A 251 -22.71 0.74 3.34
C ARG A 251 -24.15 1.05 3.75
N LEU A 252 -24.74 0.26 4.63
CA LEU A 252 -26.10 0.45 5.12
C LEU A 252 -26.20 1.74 5.92
N ARG A 253 -25.23 2.05 6.79
CA ARG A 253 -25.13 3.32 7.51
C ARG A 253 -25.03 4.49 6.55
N GLN A 254 -24.16 4.42 5.54
CA GLN A 254 -24.04 5.45 4.50
C GLN A 254 -25.32 5.60 3.67
N THR A 255 -26.03 4.49 3.44
CA THR A 255 -27.33 4.46 2.75
C THR A 255 -28.38 5.12 3.65
N LEU A 256 -28.59 4.66 4.87
CA LEU A 256 -29.60 5.21 5.79
C LEU A 256 -29.39 6.69 6.12
N HIS A 257 -28.14 7.18 6.12
CA HIS A 257 -27.80 8.59 6.34
C HIS A 257 -27.75 9.42 5.04
N PHE A 258 -28.56 9.08 4.02
CA PHE A 258 -28.61 9.75 2.70
C PHE A 258 -28.59 11.30 2.74
N LYS A 259 -29.06 11.93 3.83
CA LYS A 259 -29.16 13.39 3.96
C LYS A 259 -27.87 14.09 4.42
N LYS A 260 -26.90 13.39 5.02
CA LYS A 260 -25.57 13.96 5.35
C LYS A 260 -24.50 13.19 4.56
N LYS A 261 -24.21 13.69 3.36
CA LYS A 261 -23.15 13.21 2.47
C LYS A 261 -21.78 13.54 3.05
N ASN A 262 -21.40 12.95 4.18
CA ASN A 262 -20.03 13.10 4.65
C ASN A 262 -19.17 12.14 3.80
N PRO A 263 -18.24 12.67 2.97
CA PRO A 263 -17.30 11.82 2.26
C PRO A 263 -16.47 11.00 3.25
N LEU A 264 -16.06 9.79 2.85
CA LEU A 264 -15.09 9.03 3.62
C LEU A 264 -13.70 9.65 3.38
N ILE A 265 -13.31 10.56 4.27
CA ILE A 265 -11.98 11.18 4.24
C ILE A 265 -11.02 10.34 5.07
N VAL A 266 -9.87 10.01 4.48
CA VAL A 266 -8.76 9.37 5.18
C VAL A 266 -7.47 10.14 4.97
N TYR A 267 -6.54 9.94 5.89
CA TYR A 267 -5.30 10.67 5.99
C TYR A 267 -4.10 9.72 6.01
N ARG A 268 -3.00 10.16 5.42
CA ARG A 268 -1.72 9.47 5.53
C ARG A 268 -0.59 10.48 5.63
N GLY A 269 0.17 10.44 6.70
CA GLY A 269 1.42 11.17 6.74
C GLY A 269 2.57 10.35 6.15
N ASP A 270 3.48 10.99 5.42
CA ASP A 270 4.61 10.33 4.75
C ASP A 270 5.90 11.17 4.76
N ILE A 271 7.00 10.58 4.30
CA ILE A 271 8.28 11.25 4.03
C ILE A 271 8.55 11.18 2.53
N VAL A 272 8.39 12.32 1.86
CA VAL A 272 8.50 12.43 0.40
C VAL A 272 9.73 13.26 0.03
N LEU A 273 10.48 12.83 -0.99
CA LEU A 273 11.63 13.60 -1.50
C LEU A 273 11.18 14.95 -2.08
N ALA A 274 12.00 15.98 -1.92
CA ALA A 274 11.71 17.32 -2.43
C ALA A 274 11.39 17.36 -3.93
N GLN A 275 12.08 16.53 -4.73
CA GLN A 275 11.78 16.37 -6.16
C GLN A 275 10.34 15.87 -6.40
N LYS A 276 9.89 14.90 -5.62
CA LYS A 276 8.53 14.35 -5.75
C LYS A 276 7.47 15.34 -5.26
N LEU A 277 7.78 16.11 -4.22
CA LEU A 277 6.95 17.24 -3.79
C LEU A 277 6.78 18.29 -4.90
N LYS A 278 7.88 18.62 -5.60
CA LYS A 278 7.82 19.50 -6.77
C LYS A 278 6.94 18.91 -7.87
N GLU A 279 7.06 17.61 -8.15
CA GLU A 279 6.19 16.93 -9.13
C GLU A 279 4.71 16.98 -8.76
N TYR A 280 4.37 16.86 -7.47
CA TYR A 280 2.99 16.98 -6.98
C TYR A 280 2.46 18.39 -7.11
N ARG A 281 3.26 19.40 -6.74
CA ARG A 281 2.91 20.82 -6.91
C ARG A 281 2.60 21.15 -8.36
N GLU A 282 3.43 20.69 -9.29
CA GLU A 282 3.22 20.87 -10.74
C GLU A 282 2.02 20.08 -11.28
N ALA A 283 1.60 19.02 -10.59
CA ALA A 283 0.46 18.19 -10.97
C ALA A 283 -0.87 18.68 -10.38
N ALA A 284 -0.85 19.61 -9.43
CA ALA A 284 -2.06 20.07 -8.74
C ALA A 284 -3.04 20.72 -9.72
N GLY A 285 -4.28 20.23 -9.73
CA GLY A 285 -5.33 20.66 -10.67
C GLY A 285 -5.16 20.13 -12.10
N ASN A 286 -4.21 19.23 -12.34
CA ASN A 286 -3.99 18.59 -13.65
C ASN A 286 -4.40 17.11 -13.62
N ASP A 287 -5.66 16.85 -13.97
CA ASP A 287 -6.25 15.50 -13.99
C ASP A 287 -5.62 14.55 -15.01
N LYS A 288 -4.71 15.03 -15.88
CA LYS A 288 -3.98 14.17 -16.82
C LYS A 288 -2.73 13.57 -16.20
N LYS A 289 -2.19 14.16 -15.13
CA LYS A 289 -0.96 13.69 -14.47
C LYS A 289 -1.33 12.93 -13.20
N CYS A 290 -1.27 11.61 -13.28
CA CYS A 290 -1.62 10.75 -12.17
C CYS A 290 -0.44 9.90 -11.71
N PHE A 291 -0.52 9.48 -10.46
CA PHE A 291 0.50 8.77 -9.72
C PHE A 291 -0.04 7.41 -9.30
N LYS A 292 0.86 6.52 -8.89
CA LYS A 292 0.52 5.15 -8.49
C LYS A 292 1.28 4.77 -7.23
N TRP A 293 0.57 4.23 -6.25
CA TRP A 293 1.20 3.51 -5.15
C TRP A 293 1.30 2.04 -5.50
N SER A 294 2.53 1.51 -5.56
CA SER A 294 2.76 0.12 -5.92
C SER A 294 2.48 -0.86 -4.77
N CYS A 295 2.66 -0.44 -3.51
CA CYS A 295 2.37 -1.26 -2.34
C CYS A 295 0.98 -0.98 -1.74
N PHE A 296 0.59 -1.76 -0.73
CA PHE A 296 -0.54 -1.41 0.12
C PHE A 296 -0.29 -0.07 0.79
N VAL A 297 -1.36 0.69 1.03
CA VAL A 297 -1.27 2.01 1.64
C VAL A 297 -2.18 2.05 2.85
N SER A 298 -1.57 2.01 4.03
CA SER A 298 -2.25 2.25 5.29
C SER A 298 -2.58 3.73 5.45
N THR A 299 -3.80 4.01 5.89
CA THR A 299 -4.38 5.35 6.11
C THR A 299 -5.23 5.33 7.37
N SER A 300 -5.52 6.50 7.93
CA SER A 300 -6.34 6.67 9.13
C SER A 300 -7.46 7.66 8.89
N ALA A 301 -8.65 7.39 9.42
CA ALA A 301 -9.72 8.40 9.47
C ALA A 301 -9.44 9.52 10.49
N ASP A 302 -8.43 9.36 11.35
CA ASP A 302 -8.01 10.32 12.36
C ASP A 302 -6.76 11.08 11.89
N ILE A 303 -6.92 12.38 11.64
CA ILE A 303 -5.84 13.24 11.17
C ILE A 303 -4.68 13.34 12.16
N ASP A 304 -4.96 13.32 13.47
CA ASP A 304 -3.93 13.44 14.52
C ASP A 304 -3.12 12.15 14.63
N LYS A 305 -3.73 11.00 14.36
CA LYS A 305 -3.01 9.73 14.18
C LYS A 305 -2.15 9.78 12.93
N ALA A 306 -2.71 10.16 11.78
CA ALA A 306 -1.97 10.24 10.52
C ALA A 306 -0.76 11.18 10.58
N LEU A 307 -0.84 12.29 11.32
CA LEU A 307 0.27 13.25 11.50
C LEU A 307 1.48 12.67 12.25
N LYS A 308 1.28 11.62 13.06
CA LYS A 308 2.38 10.90 13.72
C LYS A 308 3.19 10.07 12.73
N PHE A 309 2.58 9.70 11.60
CA PHE A 309 3.25 9.03 10.49
C PHE A 309 3.85 10.10 9.57
N GLY A 310 5.10 9.94 9.16
CA GLY A 310 5.77 10.89 8.27
C GLY A 310 6.08 12.26 8.86
N LYS A 311 6.76 13.10 8.06
CA LYS A 311 7.33 14.37 8.55
C LYS A 311 7.02 15.58 7.70
N ASN A 312 6.96 15.45 6.38
CA ASN A 312 6.90 16.61 5.47
C ASN A 312 5.69 16.61 4.55
N VAL A 313 4.88 15.55 4.54
CA VAL A 313 3.64 15.47 3.76
C VAL A 313 2.52 14.87 4.60
N LEU A 314 1.33 15.45 4.47
CA LEU A 314 0.05 14.82 4.80
C LEU A 314 -0.76 14.69 3.50
N TYR A 315 -1.18 13.47 3.18
CA TYR A 315 -2.18 13.22 2.16
C TYR A 315 -3.57 13.26 2.81
N GLU A 316 -4.50 14.00 2.21
CA GLU A 316 -5.93 13.95 2.50
C GLU A 316 -6.63 13.36 1.28
N MET A 317 -7.39 12.28 1.48
CA MET A 317 -7.97 11.49 0.39
C MET A 317 -9.47 11.38 0.59
N ASP A 318 -10.24 11.77 -0.42
CA ASP A 318 -11.66 11.46 -0.47
C ASP A 318 -11.85 10.10 -1.16
N LEU A 319 -12.23 9.08 -0.38
CA LEU A 319 -12.54 7.74 -0.88
C LEU A 319 -14.00 7.63 -1.36
N GLY A 320 -14.78 8.69 -1.22
CA GLY A 320 -16.18 8.75 -1.61
C GLY A 320 -17.07 7.86 -0.76
N ARG A 321 -18.04 7.22 -1.42
CA ARG A 321 -18.94 6.23 -0.79
C ARG A 321 -18.47 4.83 -1.14
N TYR A 322 -18.74 3.88 -0.24
CA TYR A 322 -18.41 2.49 -0.52
C TYR A 322 -19.12 1.98 -1.79
N ARG A 323 -18.36 1.48 -2.76
CA ARG A 323 -18.82 0.80 -3.98
C ARG A 323 -18.33 -0.64 -3.99
N TRP A 324 -18.94 -1.46 -4.84
CA TRP A 324 -18.59 -2.89 -4.93
C TRP A 324 -17.18 -3.17 -5.49
N ASN A 325 -16.56 -2.18 -6.14
CA ASN A 325 -15.23 -2.28 -6.74
C ASN A 325 -14.24 -1.33 -6.06
N ASP A 326 -14.44 -1.05 -4.78
CA ASP A 326 -13.52 -0.20 -4.04
C ASP A 326 -12.15 -0.85 -3.94
N GLN A 327 -11.13 0.00 -3.94
CA GLN A 327 -9.74 -0.40 -3.79
C GLN A 327 -9.27 -0.21 -2.35
N PHE A 328 -10.20 -0.20 -1.39
CA PHE A 328 -9.91 0.06 0.02
C PHE A 328 -10.85 -0.70 0.95
N ALA A 329 -10.38 -0.92 2.18
CA ALA A 329 -11.12 -1.58 3.23
C ALA A 329 -10.87 -0.90 4.57
N ASN A 330 -11.93 -0.64 5.33
CA ASN A 330 -11.77 -0.30 6.74
C ASN A 330 -11.39 -1.58 7.49
N ILE A 331 -10.19 -1.60 8.05
CA ILE A 331 -9.62 -2.74 8.77
C ILE A 331 -9.46 -2.46 10.26
N SER A 332 -10.02 -1.36 10.77
CA SER A 332 -9.90 -0.96 12.18
C SER A 332 -10.25 -2.09 13.16
N HIS A 333 -11.28 -2.88 12.88
CA HIS A 333 -11.72 -4.01 13.70
C HIS A 333 -10.80 -5.25 13.66
N LEU A 334 -9.89 -5.32 12.68
CA LEU A 334 -8.90 -6.40 12.52
C LEU A 334 -7.48 -5.91 12.82
N SER A 335 -7.26 -4.61 12.90
CA SER A 335 -5.96 -4.04 13.15
C SER A 335 -5.58 -4.20 14.62
N VAL A 336 -4.32 -4.51 14.88
CA VAL A 336 -3.76 -4.49 16.24
C VAL A 336 -3.94 -3.11 16.88
N PHE A 337 -3.98 -2.07 16.05
CA PHE A 337 -4.16 -0.67 16.42
C PHE A 337 -5.58 -0.17 16.18
N GLU A 338 -6.58 -0.81 16.79
CA GLU A 338 -8.01 -0.50 16.61
C GLU A 338 -8.37 1.00 16.70
N THR A 339 -7.68 1.75 17.57
CA THR A 339 -7.89 3.19 17.78
C THR A 339 -7.41 4.08 16.63
N GLU A 340 -6.69 3.53 15.65
CA GLU A 340 -6.21 4.27 14.48
C GLU A 340 -7.27 4.41 13.39
N ASN A 341 -8.42 3.73 13.52
CA ASN A 341 -9.48 3.76 12.50
C ASN A 341 -8.91 3.51 11.08
N GLU A 342 -8.09 2.47 10.98
CA GLU A 342 -7.27 2.22 9.80
C GLU A 342 -8.12 1.83 8.58
N THR A 343 -7.83 2.46 7.44
CA THR A 343 -8.32 2.07 6.12
C THR A 343 -7.14 1.69 5.24
N LEU A 344 -7.15 0.45 4.74
CA LEU A 344 -6.08 -0.09 3.93
C LEU A 344 -6.46 -0.04 2.45
N LEU A 345 -5.61 0.56 1.62
CA LEU A 345 -5.78 0.64 0.18
C LEU A 345 -4.98 -0.48 -0.51
N GLN A 346 -5.52 -1.00 -1.62
CA GLN A 346 -4.87 -2.02 -2.44
C GLN A 346 -3.57 -1.51 -3.08
N PRO A 347 -2.62 -2.42 -3.38
CA PRO A 347 -1.48 -2.11 -4.21
C PRO A 347 -1.92 -1.79 -5.64
N GLY A 348 -1.25 -0.81 -6.24
CA GLY A 348 -1.52 -0.35 -7.59
C GLY A 348 -2.56 0.77 -7.68
N VAL A 349 -3.07 1.28 -6.55
CA VAL A 349 -4.00 2.42 -6.52
C VAL A 349 -3.40 3.63 -7.24
N ARG A 350 -4.21 4.23 -8.11
CA ARG A 350 -3.87 5.43 -8.87
C ARG A 350 -4.60 6.63 -8.32
N PHE A 351 -3.97 7.79 -8.39
CA PHE A 351 -4.53 9.04 -7.87
C PHE A 351 -4.00 10.23 -8.65
N CYS A 352 -4.75 11.33 -8.65
CA CYS A 352 -4.29 12.60 -9.18
C CYS A 352 -4.33 13.66 -8.06
N ILE A 353 -3.62 14.77 -8.24
CA ILE A 353 -3.47 15.79 -7.19
C ILE A 353 -4.50 16.88 -7.43
N ASP A 354 -5.45 17.04 -6.51
CA ASP A 354 -6.45 18.11 -6.58
C ASP A 354 -5.82 19.45 -6.22
N THR A 355 -5.21 19.50 -5.04
CA THR A 355 -4.62 20.72 -4.49
C THR A 355 -3.31 20.40 -3.76
N PHE A 356 -2.41 21.37 -3.76
CA PHE A 356 -1.14 21.30 -3.06
C PHE A 356 -0.97 22.59 -2.25
N GLU A 357 -0.86 22.46 -0.92
CA GLU A 357 -0.62 23.59 -0.03
C GLU A 357 0.75 23.43 0.64
N GLU A 358 1.61 24.44 0.51
CA GLU A 358 2.89 24.49 1.22
C GLU A 358 2.70 25.01 2.64
N ASN A 359 3.50 24.47 3.58
CA ASN A 359 3.55 24.95 4.96
C ASN A 359 2.19 24.97 5.68
N TRP A 360 1.32 24.00 5.35
CA TRP A 360 -0.02 23.90 5.93
C TRP A 360 0.02 23.80 7.46
N ARG A 361 0.99 23.06 8.02
CA ARG A 361 1.32 23.04 9.46
C ARG A 361 2.78 22.69 9.68
N ALA A 362 3.57 23.63 10.22
CA ALA A 362 4.94 23.39 10.69
C ALA A 362 5.80 22.58 9.68
N ASP A 363 6.04 23.17 8.51
CA ASP A 363 6.88 22.62 7.42
C ASP A 363 6.34 21.36 6.73
N ARG A 364 5.03 21.09 6.86
CA ARG A 364 4.34 20.03 6.11
C ARG A 364 3.59 20.59 4.91
N ALA A 365 3.72 19.91 3.77
CA ALA A 365 2.81 20.08 2.67
C ALA A 365 1.52 19.29 2.92
N LEU A 366 0.38 19.88 2.57
CA LEU A 366 -0.89 19.18 2.47
C LEU A 366 -1.16 18.88 0.99
N VAL A 367 -1.34 17.59 0.69
CA VAL A 367 -1.60 17.11 -0.67
C VAL A 367 -2.98 16.48 -0.68
N ARG A 368 -3.96 17.17 -1.27
CA ARG A 368 -5.29 16.60 -1.47
C ARG A 368 -5.31 15.81 -2.76
N ILE A 369 -5.81 14.59 -2.69
CA ILE A 369 -5.86 13.68 -3.82
C ILE A 369 -7.25 13.06 -3.94
N HIS A 370 -7.61 12.73 -5.17
CA HIS A 370 -8.72 11.84 -5.45
C HIS A 370 -8.20 10.52 -6.01
N ILE A 371 -8.76 9.42 -5.52
CA ILE A 371 -8.43 8.09 -6.02
C ILE A 371 -9.18 7.85 -7.34
N LEU A 372 -8.44 7.46 -8.37
CA LEU A 372 -9.04 7.06 -9.63
C LEU A 372 -9.68 5.67 -9.47
N PRO A 373 -10.93 5.48 -9.92
CA PRO A 373 -11.55 4.17 -9.89
C PRO A 373 -10.70 3.11 -10.60
N SER A 374 -10.75 1.89 -10.06
CA SER A 374 -10.32 0.69 -10.80
C SER A 374 -11.28 0.47 -11.95
N TYR A 375 -10.98 1.04 -13.12
CA TYR A 375 -11.76 0.84 -14.32
C TYR A 375 -11.46 -0.54 -14.90
N VAL A 376 -12.13 -1.59 -14.42
CA VAL A 376 -12.50 -2.63 -15.40
C VAL A 376 -13.44 -1.90 -16.36
N GLN A 377 -12.91 -1.36 -17.47
CA GLN A 377 -13.77 -0.96 -18.57
C GLN A 377 -14.67 -2.17 -18.81
N LYS A 378 -15.97 -1.97 -18.69
CA LYS A 378 -16.93 -2.88 -19.30
C LYS A 378 -16.61 -2.80 -20.79
N VAL A 379 -15.74 -3.68 -21.24
CA VAL A 379 -15.66 -4.03 -22.66
C VAL A 379 -16.90 -4.85 -22.95
#